data_AF-A0A543I7Y9-F1
#
_entry.id   AF-A0A543I7Y9-F1
#
_cell.length_a   1.000
_cell.length_b   1.000
_cell.length_c   1.000
_cell.angle_alpha   90.00
_cell.angle_beta   90.00
_cell.angle_gamma   90.00
#
_symmetry.space_group_name_H-M   'P 1'
#
loop_
_entity.id
_entity.type
_entity.pdbx_description
1 polymer ?
#
loop_
_entity_poly.entity_id
_entity_poly.type
_entity_poly.pdbx_seq_one_letter_code
_entity_poly.pdbx_strand_id
1 'polypeptide(L)'
;MLSTGAALSCVRVTVTNRTEDNLEVNPLYFSITGANGTKHESSTALGEYENEIATTTLAPDENAKGVVCARGDFRPKIVAMTDPFMSEMARAEVP
;
A
#
# COMPACT_ATOMS: atom_id res chain seq x y z
N MET A 1 11.97 15.03 -1.67
CA MET A 1 11.94 13.57 -1.42
C MET A 1 12.92 13.27 -0.29
N LEU A 2 12.49 12.57 0.76
CA LEU A 2 13.35 12.18 1.89
C LEU A 2 13.73 10.72 1.69
N SER A 3 14.79 10.46 0.92
CA SER A 3 15.35 9.10 0.81
C SER A 3 16.47 8.95 1.85
N THR A 4 16.35 7.94 2.70
CA THR A 4 17.36 7.54 3.67
C THR A 4 18.43 6.61 3.07
N GLY A 5 18.23 6.15 1.83
CA GLY A 5 19.08 5.15 1.18
C GLY A 5 18.89 3.72 1.70
N ALA A 6 17.92 3.49 2.58
CA ALA A 6 17.56 2.14 3.02
C ALA A 6 16.98 1.31 1.87
N ALA A 7 17.24 0.00 1.88
CA ALA A 7 16.61 -0.91 0.92
C ALA A 7 15.08 -0.89 1.08
N LEU A 8 14.38 -0.85 -0.05
CA LEU A 8 12.92 -0.86 -0.11
C LEU A 8 12.44 -2.01 -1.01
N SER A 9 11.35 -2.63 -0.60
CA SER A 9 10.59 -3.56 -1.44
C SER A 9 9.23 -2.94 -1.74
N CYS A 10 8.89 -2.84 -3.02
CA CYS A 10 7.76 -2.05 -3.49
C CYS A 10 6.82 -2.84 -4.40
N VAL A 11 5.54 -2.52 -4.33
CA VAL A 11 4.46 -3.12 -5.13
C VAL A 11 3.67 -2.00 -5.81
N ARG A 12 3.46 -2.12 -7.13
CA ARG A 12 2.54 -1.23 -7.85
C ARG A 12 1.11 -1.69 -7.59
N VAL A 13 0.25 -0.76 -7.18
CA VAL A 13 -1.14 -1.04 -6.83
C VAL A 13 -2.09 -0.21 -7.68
N THR A 14 -3.29 -0.74 -7.86
CA THR A 14 -4.47 0.00 -8.31
C THR A 14 -5.58 -0.30 -7.31
N VAL A 15 -6.06 0.73 -6.63
CA VAL A 15 -7.22 0.64 -5.73
C VAL A 15 -8.42 1.10 -6.53
N THR A 16 -9.48 0.30 -6.56
CA THR A 16 -10.77 0.72 -7.13
C THR A 16 -11.82 0.64 -6.05
N ASN A 17 -12.55 1.72 -5.84
CA ASN A 17 -13.64 1.71 -4.88
C ASN A 17 -14.82 0.94 -5.48
N ARG A 18 -15.19 -0.18 -4.85
CA ARG A 18 -16.35 -1.01 -5.22
C ARG A 18 -17.43 -1.03 -4.15
N THR A 19 -17.33 -0.14 -3.16
CA THR A 19 -18.36 0.05 -2.14
C THR A 19 -19.37 1.10 -2.61
N GLU A 20 -20.46 1.26 -1.87
CA GLU A 20 -21.47 2.30 -2.13
C GLU A 20 -21.09 3.67 -1.54
N ASP A 21 -20.10 3.69 -0.62
CA ASP A 21 -19.64 4.87 0.09
C ASP A 21 -18.31 5.40 -0.48
N ASN A 22 -17.93 6.61 -0.07
CA ASN A 22 -16.59 7.12 -0.34
C ASN A 22 -15.52 6.28 0.40
N LEU A 23 -14.42 5.98 -0.31
CA LEU A 23 -13.29 5.21 0.22
C LEU A 23 -12.08 6.12 0.43
N GLU A 24 -11.59 6.21 1.66
CA GLU A 24 -10.28 6.82 1.92
C GLU A 24 -9.16 5.84 1.53
N VAL A 25 -8.22 6.35 0.73
CA VAL A 25 -6.97 5.67 0.39
C VAL A 25 -5.84 6.46 1.00
N ASN A 26 -4.98 5.77 1.74
CA ASN A 26 -3.81 6.37 2.38
C ASN A 26 -2.67 5.35 2.37
N PRO A 27 -1.42 5.73 2.03
CA PRO A 27 -0.25 4.86 2.20
C PRO A 27 -0.22 4.11 3.51
N LEU A 28 -0.56 4.80 4.62
CA LEU A 28 -0.53 4.25 5.97
C LEU A 28 -1.42 3.01 6.18
N TYR A 29 -2.39 2.78 5.29
CA TYR A 29 -3.34 1.67 5.40
C TYR A 29 -2.84 0.42 4.69
N PHE A 30 -1.65 0.45 4.11
CA PHE A 30 -1.11 -0.69 3.39
C PHE A 30 -0.07 -1.47 4.18
N SER A 31 -0.05 -2.77 3.93
CA SER A 31 1.04 -3.65 4.34
C SER A 31 1.42 -4.61 3.22
N ILE A 32 2.67 -5.07 3.24
CA ILE A 32 3.21 -6.04 2.30
C ILE A 32 3.68 -7.25 3.09
N THR A 33 3.16 -8.43 2.77
CA THR A 33 3.67 -9.69 3.32
C THR A 33 4.62 -10.31 2.32
N GLY A 34 5.85 -10.61 2.77
CA GLY A 34 6.88 -11.24 1.97
C GLY A 34 6.61 -12.72 1.69
N ALA A 35 7.37 -13.31 0.77
CA ALA A 35 7.26 -14.73 0.41
C ALA A 35 7.52 -15.69 1.59
N ASN A 36 8.26 -15.23 2.61
CA ASN A 36 8.52 -15.93 3.86
C ASN A 36 7.38 -15.82 4.90
N GLY A 37 6.32 -15.07 4.60
CA GLY A 37 5.18 -14.84 5.51
C GLY A 37 5.36 -13.68 6.48
N THR A 38 6.49 -12.98 6.48
CA THR A 38 6.69 -11.79 7.33
C THR A 38 5.89 -10.61 6.79
N LYS A 39 5.13 -9.94 7.66
CA LYS A 39 4.39 -8.71 7.35
C LYS A 39 5.29 -7.48 7.54
N HIS A 40 5.25 -6.57 6.58
CA HIS A 40 5.97 -5.29 6.61
C HIS A 40 4.96 -4.14 6.44
N GLU A 41 4.97 -3.19 7.37
CA GLU A 41 4.09 -2.02 7.32
C GLU A 41 4.68 -0.96 6.38
N SER A 42 3.83 -0.38 5.53
CA SER A 42 4.24 0.66 4.57
C SER A 42 4.65 1.97 5.24
N SER A 43 4.16 2.22 6.47
CA SER A 43 4.53 3.37 7.30
C SER A 43 6.05 3.49 7.53
N THR A 44 6.79 2.39 7.35
CA THR A 44 8.26 2.35 7.45
C THR A 44 8.98 3.01 6.28
N ALA A 45 8.30 3.29 5.17
CA ALA A 45 8.88 3.78 3.92
C ALA A 45 8.19 5.03 3.35
N LEU A 46 7.38 5.73 4.14
CA LEU A 46 6.66 6.93 3.69
C LEU A 46 7.61 8.01 3.16
N GLY A 47 7.30 8.57 2.00
CA GLY A 47 8.09 9.65 1.39
C GLY A 47 9.47 9.25 0.87
N GLU A 48 9.83 7.96 0.96
CA GLU A 48 11.10 7.41 0.48
C GLU A 48 11.06 7.06 -1.02
N TYR A 49 9.87 7.11 -1.67
CA TYR A 49 9.67 6.79 -3.08
C TYR A 49 8.77 7.82 -3.78
N GLU A 50 9.17 8.33 -4.95
CA GLU A 50 8.50 9.47 -5.62
C GLU A 50 7.09 9.16 -6.14
N ASN A 51 6.77 7.88 -6.36
CA ASN A 51 5.49 7.44 -6.91
C ASN A 51 4.62 6.70 -5.88
N GLU A 52 4.81 7.03 -4.59
CA GLU A 52 3.97 6.53 -3.52
C GLU A 52 2.49 6.82 -3.82
N ILE A 53 1.60 5.87 -3.50
CA ILE A 53 0.15 6.08 -3.68
C ILE A 53 -0.30 7.32 -2.89
N ALA A 54 -1.03 8.22 -3.52
CA ALA A 54 -1.43 9.45 -2.84
C ALA A 54 -2.52 9.19 -1.79
N THR A 55 -2.52 9.99 -0.72
CA THR A 55 -3.70 10.13 0.13
C THR A 55 -4.82 10.79 -0.67
N THR A 56 -5.95 10.11 -0.82
CA THR A 56 -7.11 10.60 -1.59
C THR A 56 -8.40 9.96 -1.10
N THR A 57 -9.52 10.54 -1.47
CA THR A 57 -10.84 9.92 -1.33
C THR A 57 -11.34 9.51 -2.71
N LEU A 58 -11.86 8.29 -2.84
CA LEU A 58 -12.44 7.76 -4.07
C LEU A 58 -13.96 7.66 -3.91
N ALA A 59 -14.71 8.30 -4.80
CA ALA A 59 -16.13 8.02 -4.96
C ALA A 59 -16.35 6.57 -5.47
N PRO A 60 -17.57 6.02 -5.40
CA PRO A 60 -17.87 4.72 -6.00
C PRO A 60 -17.38 4.62 -7.45
N ASP A 61 -16.77 3.49 -7.79
CA ASP A 61 -16.15 3.15 -9.09
C ASP A 61 -14.90 3.95 -9.49
N GLU A 62 -14.47 4.93 -8.72
CA GLU A 62 -13.20 5.62 -8.95
C GLU A 62 -11.99 4.75 -8.59
N ASN A 63 -10.82 5.11 -9.14
CA ASN A 63 -9.58 4.40 -8.86
C ASN A 63 -8.39 5.34 -8.60
N ALA A 64 -7.49 4.87 -7.73
CA ALA A 64 -6.18 5.43 -7.51
C ALA A 64 -5.09 4.43 -7.91
N LYS A 65 -3.99 4.94 -8.46
CA LYS A 65 -2.81 4.13 -8.81
C LYS A 65 -1.60 4.71 -8.13
N GLY A 66 -0.69 3.83 -7.73
CA GLY A 66 0.57 4.25 -7.12
C GLY A 66 1.45 3.06 -6.76
N VAL A 67 2.44 3.34 -5.93
CA VAL A 67 3.36 2.34 -5.40
C VAL A 67 3.22 2.33 -3.88
N VAL A 68 3.23 1.13 -3.31
CA VAL A 68 3.36 0.92 -1.87
C VAL A 68 4.74 0.31 -1.64
N CYS A 69 5.53 0.91 -0.76
CA CYS A 69 6.83 0.38 -0.37
C CYS A 69 6.84 0.05 1.12
N ALA A 70 7.72 -0.87 1.52
CA ALA A 70 8.10 -1.04 2.92
C ALA A 70 9.62 -1.22 3.00
N ARG A 71 10.22 -0.87 4.15
CA ARG A 71 11.66 -1.05 4.35
C ARG A 71 12.03 -2.53 4.38
N GLY A 72 13.19 -2.82 3.77
CA GLY A 72 13.79 -4.14 3.68
C GLY A 72 13.95 -4.59 2.24
N ASP A 73 14.88 -5.52 2.03
CA ASP A 73 15.04 -6.28 0.80
C ASP A 73 14.36 -7.65 0.98
N PHE A 74 13.18 -7.82 0.39
CA PHE A 74 12.42 -9.05 0.44
C PHE A 74 11.55 -9.18 -0.81
N ARG A 75 11.16 -10.41 -1.16
CA ARG A 75 10.22 -10.64 -2.26
C ARG A 75 8.79 -10.44 -1.76
N PRO A 76 8.02 -9.45 -2.25
CA PRO A 76 6.61 -9.31 -1.93
C PRO A 76 5.80 -10.52 -2.40
N LYS A 77 4.77 -10.89 -1.63
CA LYS A 77 3.84 -11.97 -2.00
C LYS A 77 2.39 -11.55 -1.87
N ILE A 78 2.04 -10.76 -0.85
CA ILE A 78 0.69 -10.23 -0.65
C ILE A 78 0.80 -8.73 -0.37
N VAL A 79 -0.14 -7.97 -0.91
CA VAL A 79 -0.44 -6.61 -0.47
C VAL A 79 -1.83 -6.59 0.14
N ALA A 80 -1.99 -5.92 1.28
CA ALA A 80 -3.27 -5.75 1.95
C ALA A 80 -3.51 -4.27 2.27
N MET A 81 -4.77 -3.87 2.24
CA MET A 81 -5.25 -2.53 2.60
C MET A 81 -6.26 -2.63 3.73
N THR A 82 -6.15 -1.74 4.71
CA THR A 82 -7.12 -1.59 5.81
C THR A 82 -7.94 -0.32 5.69
N ASP A 83 -8.95 -0.20 6.54
CA ASP A 83 -9.62 1.07 6.83
C ASP A 83 -8.78 1.90 7.84
N PRO A 84 -9.21 3.14 8.18
CA PRO A 84 -8.56 3.96 9.20
C PRO A 84 -8.52 3.34 10.61
N PHE A 85 -9.34 2.33 10.88
CA PHE A 85 -9.42 1.59 12.14
C PHE A 85 -8.67 0.25 12.09
N MET A 86 -7.85 0.03 11.04
CA MET A 86 -7.01 -1.14 10.84
C MET A 86 -7.77 -2.46 10.55
N SER A 87 -9.04 -2.37 10.14
CA SER A 87 -9.79 -3.55 9.65
C SER A 87 -9.42 -3.84 8.20
N GLU A 88 -9.10 -5.09 7.85
CA GLU A 88 -8.76 -5.47 6.46
C GLU A 88 -9.95 -5.25 5.53
N MET A 89 -9.72 -4.49 4.46
CA MET A 89 -10.73 -4.21 3.41
C MET A 89 -10.48 -5.01 2.15
N ALA A 90 -9.20 -5.23 1.80
CA ALA A 90 -8.81 -5.89 0.58
C ALA A 90 -7.42 -6.52 0.71
N ARG A 91 -7.22 -7.62 -0.03
CA ARG A 91 -5.93 -8.29 -0.19
C ARG A 91 -5.74 -8.78 -1.61
N ALA A 92 -4.51 -8.73 -2.10
CA ALA A 92 -4.14 -9.24 -3.42
C ALA A 92 -2.79 -9.97 -3.38
N GLU A 93 -2.64 -11.00 -4.21
CA GLU A 93 -1.34 -11.63 -4.43
C GLU A 93 -0.49 -10.79 -5.39
N VAL A 94 0.81 -10.75 -5.13
CA VAL A 94 1.80 -10.13 -6.00
C VAL A 94 2.34 -11.21 -6.94
N PRO A 95 2.15 -11.07 -8.27
CA PRO A 95 2.60 -12.06 -9.25
C PRO A 95 4.13 -12.18 -9.36
#